data_AF-A0A1B1ZSU5-F1
#
_entry.id   AF-A0A1B1ZSU5-F1
#
_cell.length_a   1.000
_cell.length_b   1.000
_cell.length_c   1.000
_cell.angle_alpha   90.00
_cell.angle_beta   90.00
_cell.angle_gamma   90.00
#
_symmetry.space_group_name_H-M   'P 1'
#
loop_
_entity.id
_entity.type
_entity.pdbx_description
1 polymer ?
#
loop_
_entity_poly.entity_id
_entity_poly.type
_entity_poly.pdbx_seq_one_letter_code
_entity_poly.pdbx_strand_id
1 'polypeptide(L)'
;MDDRAYSGSGPAQLRSLLPEDYEEDFLFVADRTALASDGYPILVVPVPDEDEDEDARPRTEFRVVATELWSVENNLSIANMDWGDFSDNVGDDGVFRGF
;
A
#
# COMPACT_ATOMS: atom_id res chain seq x y z
N MET A 1 13.72 -11.57 -12.23
CA MET A 1 13.35 -12.85 -11.59
C MET A 1 11.90 -12.68 -11.21
N ASP A 2 11.00 -13.37 -11.90
CA ASP A 2 9.56 -13.32 -11.65
C ASP A 2 9.26 -14.47 -10.68
N ASP A 3 9.08 -14.17 -9.39
CA ASP A 3 8.87 -15.20 -8.38
C ASP A 3 7.41 -15.65 -8.45
N ARG A 4 7.19 -16.71 -9.22
CA ARG A 4 5.88 -17.28 -9.57
C ARG A 4 5.08 -17.74 -8.34
N ALA A 5 5.70 -17.77 -7.15
CA ALA A 5 5.05 -18.05 -5.88
C ALA A 5 4.01 -16.98 -5.48
N TYR A 6 4.08 -15.77 -6.04
CA TYR A 6 3.23 -14.63 -5.63
C TYR A 6 2.25 -14.17 -6.72
N SER A 7 2.10 -14.92 -7.82
CA SER A 7 1.17 -14.53 -8.90
C SER A 7 -0.29 -14.69 -8.42
N GLY A 8 -0.94 -13.58 -8.09
CA GLY A 8 -2.37 -13.55 -7.73
C GLY A 8 -2.66 -13.75 -6.24
N SER A 9 -1.67 -13.58 -5.36
CA SER A 9 -1.90 -13.57 -3.91
C SER A 9 -2.76 -12.38 -3.52
N GLY A 10 -3.98 -12.65 -3.03
CA GLY A 10 -4.81 -11.62 -2.43
C GLY A 10 -4.20 -11.09 -1.12
N PRO A 11 -4.69 -9.96 -0.57
CA PRO A 11 -4.14 -9.32 0.63
C PRO A 11 -3.97 -10.26 1.83
N ALA A 12 -4.88 -11.23 2.01
CA ALA A 12 -4.81 -12.22 3.09
C ALA A 12 -3.61 -13.18 2.97
N GLN A 13 -3.19 -13.51 1.75
CA GLN A 13 -2.04 -14.39 1.53
C GLN A 13 -0.72 -13.62 1.66
N LEU A 14 -0.72 -12.32 1.36
CA LEU A 14 0.42 -11.44 1.64
C LEU A 14 0.74 -11.40 3.14
N ARG A 15 -0.28 -11.39 4.01
CA ARG A 15 -0.08 -11.47 5.46
C ARG A 15 0.64 -12.73 5.92
N SER A 16 0.31 -13.90 5.36
CA SER A 16 0.98 -15.15 5.73
C SER A 16 2.48 -15.21 5.36
N LEU A 17 2.95 -14.23 4.60
CA LEU A 17 4.34 -14.11 4.17
C LEU A 17 5.11 -13.08 5.01
N LEU A 18 4.41 -12.30 5.84
CA LEU A 18 5.04 -11.33 6.71
C LEU A 18 5.78 -12.05 7.85
N PRO A 19 6.94 -11.55 8.26
CA PRO A 19 7.55 -11.94 9.53
C PRO A 19 6.57 -11.77 10.69
N GLU A 20 6.67 -12.63 11.71
CA GLU A 20 5.85 -12.49 12.92
C GLU A 20 6.10 -11.17 13.66
N ASP A 21 7.24 -10.54 13.43
CA ASP A 21 7.67 -9.25 13.97
C ASP A 21 7.49 -8.08 12.98
N TYR A 22 6.55 -8.19 12.03
CA TYR A 22 6.20 -7.08 11.15
C TYR A 22 5.40 -6.02 11.92
N GLU A 23 5.96 -4.80 12.06
CA GLU A 23 5.39 -3.74 12.89
C GLU A 23 4.63 -2.66 12.11
N GLU A 24 4.70 -2.65 10.77
CA GLU A 24 4.06 -1.61 9.95
C GLU A 24 2.60 -1.98 9.60
N ASP A 25 1.72 -0.99 9.55
CA ASP A 25 0.30 -1.19 9.24
C ASP A 25 0.01 -1.23 7.73
N PHE A 26 1.03 -1.37 6.89
CA PHE A 26 0.90 -1.31 5.43
C PHE A 26 2.03 -2.03 4.71
N LEU A 27 1.83 -2.31 3.42
CA LEU A 27 2.78 -2.96 2.53
C LEU A 27 2.88 -2.23 1.20
N PHE A 28 4.08 -2.26 0.61
CA PHE A 28 4.30 -1.86 -0.77
C PHE A 28 4.49 -3.09 -1.66
N VAL A 29 3.66 -3.21 -2.68
CA VAL A 29 3.68 -4.34 -3.62
C VAL A 29 4.01 -3.84 -5.03
N ALA A 30 5.18 -4.24 -5.52
CA ALA A 30 5.58 -4.06 -6.91
C ALA A 30 4.99 -5.19 -7.77
N ASP A 31 3.72 -5.04 -8.14
CA ASP A 31 3.00 -6.02 -8.96
C ASP A 31 3.24 -5.83 -10.47
N ARG A 32 2.55 -6.63 -11.30
CA ARG A 32 2.68 -6.53 -12.76
C ARG A 32 2.37 -5.13 -13.30
N THR A 33 1.43 -4.42 -12.69
CA THR A 33 1.06 -3.06 -13.10
C THR A 33 2.21 -2.09 -12.82
N ALA A 34 2.81 -2.18 -11.62
CA ALA A 34 4.00 -1.39 -11.30
C ALA A 34 5.13 -1.61 -12.31
N LEU A 35 5.33 -2.85 -12.76
CA LEU A 35 6.40 -3.19 -13.71
C LEU A 35 6.08 -2.86 -15.18
N ALA A 36 4.82 -2.63 -15.52
CA ALA A 36 4.37 -2.45 -16.91
C ALA A 36 3.90 -1.03 -17.24
N SER A 37 3.78 -0.15 -16.25
CA SER A 37 3.23 1.20 -16.41
C SER A 37 4.27 2.28 -16.11
N ASP A 38 4.17 3.38 -16.84
CA ASP A 38 5.00 4.56 -16.61
C ASP A 38 4.80 5.11 -15.20
N GLY A 39 5.90 5.56 -14.58
CA GLY A 39 5.89 6.04 -13.20
C GLY A 39 5.90 4.94 -12.14
N TYR A 40 5.90 3.66 -12.55
CA TYR A 40 5.98 2.49 -11.67
C TYR A 40 4.98 2.56 -10.50
N PRO A 41 3.67 2.57 -10.77
CA PRO A 41 2.66 2.77 -9.74
C PRO A 41 2.59 1.57 -8.78
N ILE A 42 3.24 1.71 -7.63
CA ILE A 42 3.35 0.71 -6.57
C ILE A 42 2.02 0.63 -5.84
N LEU A 43 1.53 -0.59 -5.58
CA LEU A 43 0.32 -0.80 -4.80
C LEU A 43 0.63 -0.67 -3.30
N VAL A 44 -0.11 0.17 -2.61
CA VAL A 44 -0.08 0.35 -1.16
C VAL A 44 -1.25 -0.41 -0.56
N VAL A 45 -0.96 -1.42 0.24
CA VAL A 45 -1.95 -2.34 0.81
C VAL A 45 -1.97 -2.15 2.33
N PRO A 46 -3.12 -1.89 2.95
CA PRO A 46 -3.18 -1.81 4.40
C PRO A 46 -3.05 -3.21 4.99
N VAL A 47 -2.38 -3.30 6.14
CA VAL A 47 -2.35 -4.45 7.02
C VAL A 47 -3.28 -4.12 8.19
N PRO A 48 -4.50 -4.70 8.23
CA PRO A 48 -5.41 -4.47 9.34
C PRO A 48 -4.82 -4.96 10.65
N ASP A 49 -4.85 -4.10 11.65
CA ASP A 49 -4.45 -4.39 13.02
C ASP A 49 -5.58 -5.19 13.70
N GLU A 50 -5.23 -6.10 14.61
CA GLU A 50 -6.21 -6.80 15.45
C GLU A 50 -6.87 -5.85 16.45
N ASP A 51 -6.20 -4.75 16.80
CA ASP A 51 -6.69 -3.71 17.71
C ASP A 51 -7.39 -2.54 16.98
N GLU A 52 -7.64 -2.66 15.67
CA GLU A 52 -8.26 -1.60 14.88
C GLU A 52 -9.73 -1.39 15.28
N ASP A 53 -10.11 -0.14 15.60
CA ASP A 53 -11.48 0.22 16.02
C ASP A 53 -12.51 -0.25 14.97
N GLU A 54 -13.53 -1.02 15.39
CA GLU A 54 -14.57 -1.53 14.47
C GLU A 54 -15.37 -0.40 13.77
N ASP A 55 -15.40 0.79 14.38
CA ASP A 55 -16.03 2.00 13.83
C ASP A 55 -15.10 2.81 12.91
N ALA A 56 -13.83 2.42 12.74
CA ALA A 56 -12.88 3.11 11.89
C ALA A 56 -13.25 2.98 10.41
N ARG A 57 -12.92 4.03 9.62
CA ARG A 57 -13.13 4.00 8.17
C ARG A 57 -12.29 2.87 7.55
N PRO A 58 -12.84 2.04 6.65
CA PRO A 58 -12.07 1.00 5.99
C PRO A 58 -10.90 1.60 5.20
N ARG A 59 -9.67 1.14 5.49
CA ARG A 59 -8.49 1.46 4.70
C ARG A 59 -8.54 0.65 3.40
N THR A 60 -8.71 1.35 2.27
CA THR A 60 -8.71 0.72 0.94
C THR A 60 -7.34 0.86 0.29
N GLU A 61 -6.93 -0.15 -0.47
CA GLU A 61 -5.70 -0.09 -1.26
C GLU A 61 -5.72 1.09 -2.25
N PHE A 62 -4.55 1.66 -2.50
CA PHE A 62 -4.34 2.69 -3.52
C PHE A 62 -2.97 2.52 -4.17
N ARG A 63 -2.69 3.24 -5.26
CA ARG A 63 -1.37 3.20 -5.90
C ARG A 63 -0.62 4.51 -5.71
N VAL A 64 0.70 4.46 -5.67
CA VAL A 64 1.58 5.63 -5.64
C VAL A 64 2.67 5.49 -6.69
N VAL A 65 2.96 6.56 -7.45
CA VAL A 65 4.12 6.56 -8.36
C VAL A 65 5.41 6.43 -7.58
N ALA A 66 6.40 5.72 -8.12
CA ALA A 66 7.66 5.45 -7.40
C ALA A 66 8.40 6.72 -6.96
N THR A 67 8.22 7.86 -7.65
CA THR A 67 8.82 9.14 -7.28
C THR A 67 8.23 9.77 -6.01
N GLU A 68 7.00 9.39 -5.64
CA GLU A 68 6.29 9.90 -4.45
C GLU A 68 6.21 8.86 -3.32
N LEU A 69 6.72 7.64 -3.54
CA LEU A 69 6.69 6.55 -2.58
C LEU A 69 7.30 6.94 -1.22
N TRP A 70 8.41 7.69 -1.25
CA TRP A 70 9.10 8.18 -0.06
C TRP A 70 8.20 9.05 0.82
N SER A 71 7.30 9.83 0.22
CA SER A 71 6.42 10.73 0.98
C SER A 71 5.36 9.93 1.72
N VAL A 72 4.75 8.94 1.05
CA VAL A 72 3.75 8.05 1.64
C VAL A 72 4.35 7.23 2.78
N GLU A 73 5.49 6.58 2.53
CA GLU A 73 6.15 5.72 3.52
C GLU A 73 6.54 6.48 4.79
N ASN A 74 7.19 7.64 4.65
CA ASN A 74 7.61 8.42 5.82
C ASN A 74 6.43 8.95 6.61
N ASN A 75 5.35 9.40 5.95
CA ASN A 75 4.22 9.99 6.66
C ASN A 75 3.35 8.94 7.37
N LEU A 76 3.15 7.77 6.74
CA LEU A 76 2.38 6.69 7.34
C LEU A 76 3.13 6.03 8.50
N SER A 77 4.43 5.76 8.35
CA SER A 77 5.24 5.13 9.42
C SER A 77 5.33 5.98 10.70
N ILE A 78 5.34 7.31 10.58
CA ILE A 78 5.37 8.22 11.74
C ILE A 78 3.99 8.75 12.14
N ALA A 79 2.92 8.30 11.46
CA ALA A 79 1.56 8.79 11.63
C ALA A 79 1.40 10.33 11.56
N ASN A 80 2.19 10.99 10.70
CA ASN A 80 2.06 12.44 10.48
C ASN A 80 0.87 12.80 9.58
N MET A 81 0.55 11.91 8.63
CA MET A 81 -0.66 11.95 7.81
C MET A 81 -1.33 10.59 7.88
N ASP A 82 -2.66 10.57 7.78
CA ASP A 82 -3.42 9.32 7.86
C ASP A 82 -3.57 8.65 6.49
N TRP A 83 -4.17 7.47 6.48
CA TRP A 83 -4.42 6.71 5.25
C TRP A 83 -5.33 7.46 4.27
N GLY A 84 -6.35 8.15 4.81
CA GLY A 84 -7.35 8.88 4.04
C GLY A 84 -6.74 10.05 3.29
N ASP A 85 -5.78 10.75 3.91
CA ASP A 85 -5.06 11.87 3.29
C ASP A 85 -4.40 11.48 1.96
N PHE A 86 -3.95 10.23 1.81
CA PHE A 86 -3.42 9.71 0.55
C PHE A 86 -4.50 9.10 -0.35
N SER A 87 -5.34 8.22 0.20
CA SER A 87 -6.33 7.49 -0.60
C SER A 87 -7.38 8.39 -1.23
N ASP A 88 -7.68 9.53 -0.60
CA ASP A 88 -8.65 10.50 -1.11
C ASP A 88 -8.05 11.49 -2.12
N ASN A 89 -6.72 11.55 -2.23
CA ASN A 89 -5.98 12.42 -3.16
C ASN A 89 -5.38 11.67 -4.36
N VAL A 90 -5.90 10.48 -4.66
CA VAL A 90 -5.56 9.74 -5.88
C VAL A 90 -6.23 10.38 -7.10
N GLY A 91 -5.61 10.22 -8.28
CA GLY A 91 -6.27 10.58 -9.55
C GLY A 91 -7.43 9.64 -9.89
N ASP A 92 -8.14 9.94 -10.98
CA ASP A 92 -9.26 9.12 -11.49
C ASP A 92 -8.89 7.65 -11.77
N ASP A 93 -7.59 7.38 -11.94
CA ASP A 93 -7.02 6.05 -12.15
C ASP A 93 -6.57 5.36 -10.85
N GLY A 94 -6.85 5.95 -9.69
CA GLY A 94 -6.50 5.41 -8.37
C GLY A 94 -5.01 5.55 -8.00
N VAL A 95 -4.27 6.42 -8.70
CA VAL A 95 -2.83 6.62 -8.45
C VAL A 95 -2.56 8.00 -7.84
N PHE A 96 -1.97 8.02 -6.64
CA PHE A 96 -1.41 9.18 -5.97
C PHE A 96 -0.11 9.63 -6.67
N ARG A 97 -0.03 10.93 -6.95
CA ARG A 97 1.08 11.57 -7.69
C ARG A 97 1.65 12.80 -6.99
N GLY A 98 1.39 12.93 -5.69
CA GLY A 98 1.71 14.12 -4.90
C GLY A 98 0.52 15.05 -4.73
N PHE A 99 0.70 16.05 -3.86
CA PHE A 99 -0.27 17.13 -3.59
C PHE A 99 -0.07 18.34 -4.51
#